data_AF-U2RES2-F1
#
_entry.id   AF-U2RES2-F1
#
_cell.length_a   1.000
_cell.length_b   1.000
_cell.length_c   1.000
_cell.angle_alpha   90.00
_cell.angle_beta   90.00
_cell.angle_gamma   90.00
#
_symmetry.space_group_name_H-M   'P 1'
#
loop_
_entity.id
_entity.type
_entity.pdbx_description
1 polymer ?
#
loop_
_entity_poly.entity_id
_entity_poly.type
_entity_poly.pdbx_seq_one_letter_code
_entity_poly.pdbx_strand_id
1 'polypeptide(L)'
;MKTLTIKECSNRIHKSESAVRIGLQRGGYKFGTAIQTVSPSPSRPRGGWDYHIPEEAVEHYMKYGNFPVIIVNGDDVTKLVHSLANNIAMDMIKKGGIGNDNEN
;
A
#
# COMPACT_ATOMS: atom_id res chain seq x y z
N MET A 1 1.18 2.38 21.22
CA MET A 1 0.68 1.91 19.92
C MET A 1 -0.38 0.84 20.16
N LYS A 2 -1.65 1.14 19.86
CA LYS A 2 -2.77 0.21 20.07
C LYS A 2 -2.95 -0.66 18.81
N THR A 3 -3.08 -1.96 19.00
CA THR A 3 -3.35 -2.92 17.92
C THR A 3 -4.82 -3.28 17.87
N LEU A 4 -5.39 -3.33 16.66
CA LEU A 4 -6.77 -3.70 16.42
C LEU A 4 -6.90 -5.21 16.18
N THR A 5 -8.02 -5.76 16.63
CA THR A 5 -8.50 -7.07 16.17
C THR A 5 -8.99 -6.99 14.72
N ILE A 6 -9.13 -8.15 14.07
CA ILE A 6 -9.72 -8.24 12.72
C ILE A 6 -11.12 -7.61 12.68
N LYS A 7 -11.94 -7.84 13.72
CA LYS A 7 -13.30 -7.32 13.81
C LYS A 7 -13.32 -5.80 13.91
N GLU A 8 -12.48 -5.22 14.76
CA GLU A 8 -12.36 -3.77 14.89
C GLU A 8 -11.86 -3.13 13.59
N CYS A 9 -10.83 -3.71 12.98
CA CYS A 9 -10.31 -3.24 11.69
C CYS A 9 -11.39 -3.32 10.59
N SER A 10 -12.13 -4.43 10.52
CA SER A 10 -13.22 -4.67 9.57
C SER A 10 -14.30 -3.60 9.66
N ASN A 11 -14.73 -3.28 10.88
CA ASN A 11 -15.71 -2.22 11.13
C ASN A 11 -15.18 -0.85 10.69
N ARG A 12 -13.89 -0.59 10.95
CA ARG A 12 -13.27 0.71 10.69
C ARG A 12 -13.04 1.00 9.20
N ILE A 13 -12.68 -0.02 8.41
CA ILE A 13 -12.46 0.13 6.96
C ILE A 13 -13.68 -0.22 6.10
N HIS A 14 -14.81 -0.55 6.73
CA HIS A 14 -16.05 -0.97 6.07
C HIS A 14 -15.86 -2.12 5.06
N LYS A 15 -15.09 -3.13 5.45
CA LYS A 15 -14.87 -4.37 4.69
C LYS A 15 -15.23 -5.57 5.55
N SER A 16 -15.51 -6.72 4.94
CA SER A 16 -15.76 -7.95 5.70
C SER A 16 -14.49 -8.45 6.41
N GLU A 17 -14.64 -9.11 7.55
CA GLU A 17 -13.51 -9.71 8.27
C GLU A 17 -12.69 -10.65 7.38
N SER A 18 -13.35 -11.41 6.51
CA SER A 18 -12.69 -12.30 5.54
C SER A 18 -11.81 -11.53 4.56
N ALA A 19 -12.27 -10.36 4.08
CA ALA A 19 -11.49 -9.52 3.19
C ALA A 19 -10.25 -8.95 3.89
N VAL A 20 -10.38 -8.52 5.16
CA VAL A 20 -9.25 -8.06 5.98
C VAL A 20 -8.22 -9.17 6.15
N ARG A 21 -8.66 -10.39 6.56
CA ARG A 21 -7.78 -11.54 6.76
C ARG A 21 -7.00 -11.89 5.48
N ILE A 22 -7.70 -12.04 4.37
CA ILE A 22 -7.09 -12.43 3.09
C ILE A 22 -6.18 -11.31 2.57
N GLY A 23 -6.60 -10.06 2.71
CA GLY A 23 -5.81 -8.90 2.30
C GLY A 23 -4.49 -8.81 3.06
N LEU A 24 -4.49 -9.02 4.38
CA LEU A 24 -3.27 -9.04 5.19
C LEU A 24 -2.39 -10.27 4.85
N GLN A 25 -2.98 -11.46 4.72
CA GLN A 25 -2.24 -12.68 4.37
C GLN A 25 -1.54 -12.62 3.01
N ARG A 26 -2.17 -11.95 2.03
CA ARG A 26 -1.61 -11.81 0.68
C ARG A 26 -0.75 -10.55 0.52
N GLY A 27 -0.54 -9.77 1.58
CA GLY A 27 0.16 -8.48 1.52
C GLY A 27 -0.57 -7.41 0.69
N GLY A 28 -1.87 -7.61 0.44
CA GLY A 28 -2.76 -6.66 -0.23
C GLY A 28 -3.17 -5.48 0.64
N TYR A 29 -3.00 -5.57 1.96
CA TYR A 29 -3.09 -4.42 2.88
C TYR A 29 -1.72 -4.13 3.48
N LYS A 30 -1.26 -2.87 3.37
CA LYS A 30 0.06 -2.43 3.86
C LYS A 30 0.06 -1.92 5.29
N PHE A 31 -1.11 -1.84 5.91
CA PHE A 31 -1.29 -1.31 7.26
C PHE A 31 -1.15 -2.36 8.37
N GLY A 32 -0.78 -3.60 8.07
CA GLY A 32 -0.63 -4.64 9.07
C GLY A 32 0.05 -5.89 8.52
N THR A 33 0.33 -6.84 9.42
CA THR A 33 1.01 -8.09 9.08
C THR A 33 0.18 -9.29 9.53
N ALA A 34 0.24 -10.37 8.75
CA ALA A 34 -0.31 -11.66 9.10
C ALA A 34 0.83 -12.69 9.12
N ILE A 35 0.97 -13.43 10.22
CA ILE A 35 1.99 -14.46 10.39
C ILE A 35 1.27 -15.79 10.53
N GLN A 36 1.68 -16.77 9.73
CA GLN A 36 1.15 -18.13 9.85
C GLN A 36 1.80 -18.81 11.06
N THR A 37 1.00 -19.08 12.09
CA THR A 37 1.47 -19.68 13.35
C THR A 37 1.30 -21.19 13.37
N VAL A 38 0.37 -21.72 12.58
CA VAL A 38 0.17 -23.17 12.41
C VAL A 38 0.10 -23.47 10.92
N SER A 39 0.90 -24.43 10.45
CA SER A 39 0.90 -24.83 9.05
C SER A 39 -0.46 -25.40 8.60
N PRO A 40 -0.81 -25.28 7.31
CA PRO A 40 -2.01 -25.91 6.78
C PRO A 40 -1.97 -27.43 6.94
N SER A 41 -3.11 -28.02 7.27
CA SER A 41 -3.30 -29.47 7.35
C SER A 41 -4.65 -29.86 6.73
N PRO A 42 -4.93 -31.13 6.44
CA PRO A 42 -6.24 -31.56 5.95
C PRO A 42 -7.40 -31.17 6.87
N SER A 43 -7.20 -31.24 8.19
CA SER A 43 -8.18 -30.81 9.18
C SER A 43 -8.27 -29.30 9.35
N ARG A 44 -7.23 -28.56 8.95
CA ARG A 44 -7.15 -27.10 9.00
C ARG A 44 -6.51 -26.54 7.72
N PRO A 45 -7.26 -26.49 6.60
CA PRO A 45 -6.70 -26.23 5.25
C PRO A 45 -6.01 -24.86 5.08
N ARG A 46 -6.25 -23.93 6.01
CA ARG A 46 -5.67 -22.59 6.00
C ARG A 46 -4.59 -22.40 7.07
N GLY A 47 -4.38 -23.37 7.96
CA GLY A 47 -3.52 -23.21 9.12
C GLY A 47 -4.06 -22.22 10.16
N GLY A 48 -3.20 -21.77 11.06
CA GLY A 48 -3.45 -20.74 12.06
C GLY A 48 -2.72 -19.45 11.71
N TRP A 49 -3.33 -18.31 12.03
CA TRP A 49 -2.81 -17.00 11.68
C TRP A 49 -2.97 -16.04 12.84
N ASP A 50 -1.88 -15.35 13.16
CA ASP A 50 -1.88 -14.20 14.05
C ASP A 50 -1.77 -12.92 13.22
N TYR A 51 -2.41 -11.86 13.71
CA TYR A 51 -2.50 -10.58 13.02
C TYR A 51 -2.00 -9.47 13.92
N HIS A 52 -1.14 -8.63 13.37
CA HIS A 52 -0.72 -7.38 14.00
C HIS A 52 -1.20 -6.22 13.14
N ILE A 53 -2.15 -5.45 13.67
CA ILE A 53 -2.84 -4.38 12.93
C ILE A 53 -2.75 -3.09 13.75
N PRO A 54 -1.73 -2.25 13.50
CA PRO A 54 -1.63 -0.94 14.15
C PRO A 54 -2.80 -0.02 13.82
N GLU A 55 -3.42 0.57 14.84
CA GLU A 55 -4.52 1.52 14.64
C GLU A 55 -4.11 2.72 13.77
N GLU A 56 -2.95 3.31 14.05
CA GLU A 56 -2.42 4.47 13.29
C GLU A 56 -2.19 4.14 11.80
N ALA A 57 -1.76 2.92 11.48
CA ALA A 57 -1.58 2.50 10.09
C ALA A 57 -2.92 2.31 9.36
N VAL A 58 -3.96 1.87 10.08
CA VAL A 58 -5.33 1.79 9.56
C VAL A 58 -5.88 3.20 9.31
N GLU A 59 -5.63 4.17 10.20
CA GLU A 59 -6.01 5.56 9.97
C GLU A 59 -5.34 6.15 8.72
N HIS A 60 -4.04 5.88 8.56
CA HIS A 60 -3.32 6.30 7.36
C HIS A 60 -3.96 5.69 6.11
N TYR A 61 -4.27 4.39 6.15
CA TYR A 61 -4.96 3.71 5.05
C TYR A 61 -6.33 4.33 4.73
N MET A 62 -7.12 4.71 5.74
CA MET A 62 -8.42 5.34 5.52
C MET A 62 -8.31 6.71 4.87
N LYS A 63 -7.22 7.45 5.15
CA LYS A 63 -7.00 8.79 4.63
C LYS A 63 -6.33 8.80 3.25
N TYR A 64 -5.40 7.88 2.99
CA TYR A 64 -4.52 7.91 1.82
C TYR A 64 -4.62 6.65 0.94
N GLY A 65 -5.44 5.68 1.33
CA GLY A 65 -5.54 4.39 0.68
C GLY A 65 -4.35 3.48 0.98
N ASN A 66 -4.16 2.44 0.16
CA ASN A 66 -3.12 1.43 0.36
C ASN A 66 -1.73 1.88 -0.11
N PHE A 67 -1.44 3.18 0.00
CA PHE A 67 -0.17 3.74 -0.42
C PHE A 67 0.94 3.28 0.53
N PRO A 68 2.12 2.88 0.03
CA PRO A 68 3.27 2.66 0.87
C PRO A 68 3.66 3.98 1.55
N VAL A 69 3.77 3.98 2.88
CA VAL A 69 4.33 5.11 3.62
C VAL A 69 5.83 5.13 3.35
N ILE A 70 6.27 6.09 2.54
CA ILE A 70 7.70 6.37 2.35
C ILE A 70 8.06 7.45 3.36
N ILE A 71 8.81 7.06 4.40
CA ILE A 71 9.41 8.03 5.32
C ILE A 71 10.63 8.59 4.60
N VAL A 72 10.49 9.80 4.07
CA VAL A 72 11.57 10.57 3.46
C VAL A 72 12.14 11.52 4.51
N ASN A 73 13.44 11.43 4.76
CA ASN A 73 14.15 12.49 5.48
C ASN A 73 14.16 13.77 4.61
N GLY A 74 14.35 14.95 5.21
CA GLY A 74 14.24 16.23 4.50
C GLY A 74 15.04 16.30 3.18
N ASP A 75 16.20 15.65 3.12
CA ASP A 75 17.04 15.57 1.93
C ASP A 75 16.47 14.65 0.84
N ASP A 76 15.70 13.62 1.21
CA ASP A 76 15.08 12.68 0.28
C ASP A 76 13.83 13.25 -0.38
N VAL A 77 13.13 14.18 0.28
CA VAL A 77 11.99 14.92 -0.30
C VAL A 77 12.47 15.74 -1.50
N THR A 78 13.57 16.47 -1.36
CA THR A 78 14.12 17.31 -2.43
C THR A 78 14.53 16.46 -3.64
N LYS A 79 15.16 15.31 -3.41
CA LYS A 79 15.53 14.37 -4.49
C LYS A 79 14.30 13.79 -5.19
N LEU A 80 13.26 13.41 -4.44
CA LEU A 80 12.02 12.88 -5.00
C LEU A 80 11.29 13.93 -5.85
N VAL A 81 11.19 15.17 -5.35
CA VAL A 81 10.58 16.29 -6.08
C VAL A 81 11.35 16.61 -7.36
N HIS A 82 12.68 16.67 -7.30
CA HIS A 82 13.51 16.87 -8.49
C HIS A 82 13.36 15.74 -9.51
N SER A 83 13.31 14.48 -9.06
CA SER A 83 13.11 13.34 -9.94
C SER A 83 11.74 13.38 -10.62
N LEU A 84 10.67 13.67 -9.88
CA LEU A 84 9.32 13.81 -10.42
C LEU A 84 9.22 14.98 -11.41
N ALA A 85 9.77 16.14 -11.06
CA ALA A 85 9.78 17.31 -11.93
C ALA A 85 10.55 17.05 -13.25
N ASN A 86 11.70 16.39 -13.17
CA ASN A 86 12.48 16.01 -14.35
C ASN A 86 11.73 15.00 -15.24
N ASN A 87 11.06 14.02 -14.65
CA ASN A 87 10.28 13.04 -15.41
C ASN A 87 9.07 13.68 -16.11
N ILE A 88 8.39 14.62 -15.45
CA ILE A 88 7.28 15.39 -16.04
C ILE A 88 7.79 16.29 -17.18
N ALA A 89 8.90 17.00 -16.96
CA ALA A 89 9.50 17.86 -17.98
C ALA A 89 9.94 17.04 -19.22
N MET A 90 10.56 15.88 -19.01
CA MET A 90 10.94 14.96 -20.11
C MET A 90 9.72 14.43 -20.87
N ASP A 91 8.63 14.09 -20.18
CA ASP A 91 7.38 13.65 -20.82
C ASP A 91 6.75 14.78 -21.65
N MET A 92 6.79 16.03 -21.16
CA MET A 92 6.34 17.22 -21.90
C MET A 92 7.20 17.47 -23.15
N ILE A 93 8.53 17.34 -23.06
CA ILE A 93 9.43 17.46 -24.22
C ILE A 93 9.15 16.37 -25.24
N LYS A 94 8.98 15.12 -24.79
CA LYS A 94 8.66 13.98 -25.66
C LYS A 94 7.32 14.16 -26.38
N LYS A 95 6.32 14.74 -25.71
CA LYS A 95 5.01 15.06 -26.29
C LYS A 95 5.03 16.28 -27.21
N GLY A 96 5.88 17.27 -26.93
CA GLY A 96 6.09 18.46 -27.77
C GLY A 96 6.97 18.22 -29.00
N GLY A 97 7.71 17.11 -29.07
CA GLY A 97 8.57 16.74 -30.19
C GLY A 97 7.87 15.98 -31.34
N ILE A 98 6.57 15.70 -31.24
CA ILE A 98 5.75 15.15 -32.32
C ILE A 98 5.03 16.32 -32.99
N GLY A 99 5.78 17.05 -33.80
CA GLY A 99 5.32 18.26 -34.47
C GLY A 99 6.48 18.95 -35.15
N ASN A 100 7.16 18.25 -36.05
CA ASN A 100 7.89 18.93 -37.09
C ASN A 100 7.63 18.19 -38.40
N ASP A 101 6.76 18.82 -39.17
CA ASP A 101 6.28 18.43 -40.47
C ASP A 101 7.47 18.46 -41.43
N ASN A 102 7.81 17.29 -41.98
CA ASN A 102 8.73 17.23 -43.11
C ASN A 102 7.87 17.20 -44.39
N GLU A 103 7.29 18.36 -44.72
CA GLU A 103 6.96 18.70 -46.12
C GLU A 103 8.22 19.28 -46.76
N ASN A 104 8.96 18.43 -47.49
CA ASN A 104 9.50 18.77 -48.83
C ASN A 104 10.05 17.51 -49.52
#